data_AF-A0A9D0Q3U5-F1
#
_entry.id   AF-A0A9D0Q3U5-F1
#
_cell.length_a   1.000
_cell.length_b   1.000
_cell.length_c   1.000
_cell.angle_alpha   90.00
_cell.angle_beta   90.00
_cell.angle_gamma   90.00
#
_symmetry.space_group_name_H-M   'P 1'
#
loop_
_entity.id
_entity.type
_entity.pdbx_description
1 polymer ?
#
loop_
_entity_poly.entity_id
_entity_poly.type
_entity_poly.pdbx_seq_one_letter_code
_entity_poly.pdbx_strand_id
1 'polypeptide(L)' 'MNSCLYHAIYKLMLALVKLLLRKGVAFGEFIQILKQAYVKAAEEQLLASEGKATTSRIAIVTGLTRKDVG' A
#
# COMPACT_ATOMS: atom_id res chain seq x y z
N MET A 1 9.46 15.03 7.53
CA MET A 1 9.46 13.97 6.49
C MET A 1 10.80 14.02 5.79
N ASN A 2 11.54 12.91 5.72
CA ASN A 2 12.86 12.90 5.06
C ASN A 2 12.69 13.21 3.56
N SER A 3 13.05 14.44 3.13
CA SER A 3 12.78 14.94 1.77
C SER A 3 13.40 14.08 0.67
N CYS A 4 14.55 13.45 0.94
CA CYS A 4 15.20 12.53 0.00
C CYS A 4 14.39 11.23 -0.20
N LEU A 5 13.89 10.62 0.88
CA LEU A 5 13.07 9.41 0.81
C LEU A 5 11.75 9.69 0.07
N TYR A 6 11.11 10.80 0.39
CA TYR A 6 9.89 11.21 -0.30
C TYR A 6 10.11 11.37 -1.82
N HIS A 7 11.21 12.03 -2.21
CA HIS A 7 11.54 12.21 -3.63
C HIS A 7 11.82 10.88 -4.35
N ALA A 8 12.51 9.95 -3.67
CA ALA A 8 12.76 8.61 -4.20
C ALA A 8 11.44 7.84 -4.42
N ILE A 9 10.56 7.84 -3.41
CA ILE A 9 9.23 7.21 -3.50
C ILE A 9 8.42 7.84 -4.63
N TYR A 10 8.38 9.17 -4.72
CA TYR A 10 7.65 9.88 -5.76
C TYR A 10 8.14 9.50 -7.16
N LYS A 11 9.47 9.41 -7.38
CA LYS A 11 10.03 8.99 -8.68
C LYS A 11 9.63 7.57 -9.05
N LEU A 12 9.69 6.62 -8.11
CA LEU A 12 9.28 5.23 -8.34
C LEU A 12 7.79 5.15 -8.68
N MET A 13 6.95 5.84 -7.90
CA MET A 13 5.50 5.90 -8.13
C MET A 13 5.16 6.56 -9.47
N LEU A 14 5.84 7.65 -9.83
CA LEU A 14 5.63 8.33 -11.11
C LEU A 14 5.95 7.42 -12.30
N ALA A 15 7.02 6.63 -12.22
CA ALA A 15 7.38 5.67 -13.26
C ALA A 15 6.30 4.58 -13.42
N LEU A 16 5.81 4.03 -12.29
CA LEU A 16 4.75 3.03 -12.28
C LEU A 16 3.43 3.60 -12.84
N VAL A 17 2.99 4.76 -12.36
CA VAL A 17 1.75 5.40 -12.80
C VAL A 17 1.78 5.70 -14.30
N LYS A 18 2.92 6.14 -14.85
CA LYS A 18 3.08 6.32 -16.31
C LYS A 18 2.87 5.00 -17.08
N LEU A 19 3.35 3.87 -16.55
CA LEU A 19 3.12 2.56 -17.17
C LEU A 19 1.64 2.18 -17.12
N LEU A 20 0.99 2.35 -15.97
CA LEU A 20 -0.42 2.04 -15.77
C LEU A 20 -1.33 2.86 -16.70
N LEU A 21 -1.06 4.16 -16.82
CA LEU A 21 -1.80 5.04 -17.73
C LEU A 21 -1.64 4.62 -19.20
N ARG A 22 -0.44 4.21 -19.63
CA ARG A 22 -0.23 3.67 -21.00
C ARG A 22 -1.02 2.39 -21.27
N LYS A 23 -1.40 1.67 -20.22
CA LYS A 23 -2.21 0.44 -20.28
C LYS A 23 -3.70 0.69 -20.02
N GLY A 24 -4.11 1.94 -19.86
CA GLY A 24 -5.52 2.30 -19.65
C GLY A 24 -6.04 2.01 -18.25
N VAL A 25 -5.16 1.77 -17.28
CA VAL A 25 -5.56 1.52 -15.88
C VAL A 25 -5.97 2.83 -15.23
N ALA A 26 -7.21 2.89 -14.75
CA ALA A 26 -7.73 4.07 -14.07
C ALA A 26 -7.14 4.20 -12.65
N PHE A 27 -7.10 5.42 -12.13
CA PHE A 27 -6.60 5.68 -10.77
C PHE A 27 -7.36 4.87 -9.71
N GLY A 28 -8.68 4.73 -9.86
CA GLY A 28 -9.50 3.94 -8.92
C GLY A 28 -9.06 2.48 -8.84
N GLU A 29 -8.77 1.85 -9.98
CA GLU A 29 -8.31 0.47 -10.06
C GLU A 29 -6.90 0.32 -9.45
N PHE A 30 -5.99 1.23 -9.77
CA PHE A 30 -4.67 1.28 -9.17
C PHE A 30 -4.74 1.38 -7.63
N ILE A 31 -5.62 2.22 -7.10
CA ILE A 31 -5.79 2.37 -5.65
C ILE A 31 -6.31 1.09 -5.00
N GLN A 32 -7.17 0.31 -5.66
CA GLN A 32 -7.61 -0.99 -5.11
C GLN A 32 -6.41 -1.96 -5.01
N ILE A 33 -5.61 -2.06 -6.06
CA ILE A 33 -4.41 -2.92 -6.08
C ILE A 33 -3.41 -2.46 -5.01
N LEU A 34 -3.17 -1.15 -4.91
CA LEU A 34 -2.23 -0.59 -3.94
C LEU A 34 -2.67 -0.84 -2.50
N LYS A 35 -3.97 -0.72 -2.19
CA LYS A 35 -4.52 -1.04 -0.86
C LYS A 35 -4.25 -2.51 -0.50
N GLN A 36 -4.54 -3.44 -1.41
CA GLN A 36 -4.26 -4.86 -1.19
C GLN A 36 -2.77 -5.14 -0.95
N ALA A 37 -1.89 -4.52 -1.74
CA ALA A 37 -0.45 -4.65 -1.54
C ALA A 37 0.00 -4.11 -0.18
N TYR A 38 -0.58 -2.99 0.27
CA TYR A 38 -0.29 -2.39 1.57
C TYR A 38 -0.76 -3.25 2.75
N VAL A 39 -1.97 -3.84 2.62
CA VAL A 39 -2.52 -4.80 3.59
C VAL A 39 -1.61 -6.02 3.72
N LYS A 40 -1.21 -6.62 2.60
CA LYS A 40 -0.31 -7.78 2.58
C LYS A 40 1.04 -7.47 3.23
N ALA A 41 1.65 -6.34 2.89
CA ALA A 41 2.93 -5.93 3.49
C ALA A 41 2.83 -5.76 5.02
N ALA A 42 1.73 -5.18 5.50
CA ALA A 42 1.50 -5.02 6.93
C ALA A 42 1.20 -6.36 7.63
N GLU A 43 0.45 -7.25 6.98
CA GLU A 43 0.20 -8.60 7.48
C GLU A 43 1.51 -9.38 7.66
N GLU A 44 2.37 -9.41 6.63
CA GLU A 44 3.69 -10.06 6.68
C GLU A 44 4.57 -9.47 7.80
N GLN A 45 4.58 -8.15 7.93
CA GLN A 45 5.32 -7.47 9.00
C GLN A 45 4.80 -7.84 10.41
N LEU A 46 3.48 -7.92 10.59
CA LEU A 46 2.84 -8.25 11.87
C LEU A 46 3.02 -9.73 12.22
N LEU A 47 2.92 -10.63 11.24
CA LEU A 47 3.22 -12.04 11.44
C LEU A 47 4.69 -12.25 11.85
N ALA A 48 5.63 -11.54 11.20
CA ALA A 48 7.04 -11.64 11.52
C ALA A 48 7.40 -11.06 12.90
N SER A 49 6.73 -10.00 13.34
CA SER A 49 7.06 -9.28 14.58
C SER A 49 6.24 -9.71 15.81
N GLU A 50 4.96 -10.02 15.63
CA GLU A 50 4.00 -10.32 16.71
C GLU A 50 3.45 -11.75 16.66
N GLY A 51 3.74 -12.52 15.60
CA GLY A 51 3.21 -13.89 15.40
C GLY A 51 1.72 -13.95 15.08
N LYS A 52 1.05 -12.80 14.91
CA LYS A 52 -0.37 -12.69 14.58
C LYS A 52 -0.65 -11.39 13.82
N ALA A 53 -1.60 -11.43 12.89
CA ALA A 53 -2.04 -10.26 12.14
C ALA A 53 -3.57 -10.24 12.06
N THR A 54 -4.21 -9.47 12.95
CA THR A 54 -5.67 -9.31 12.91
C THR A 54 -6.06 -8.16 11.99
N THR A 55 -7.25 -8.23 11.37
CA THR A 55 -7.80 -7.14 10.53
C THR A 55 -7.77 -5.79 11.24
N SER A 56 -8.05 -5.77 12.56
CA SER A 56 -7.99 -4.54 13.36
C SER A 56 -6.57 -4.00 13.49
N ARG A 57 -5.57 -4.87 13.70
CA ARG A 57 -4.17 -4.47 13.82
C ARG A 57 -3.62 -3.97 12.49
N ILE A 58 -3.94 -4.64 11.40
CA ILE A 58 -3.57 -4.22 10.04
C ILE A 58 -4.17 -2.85 9.72
N ALA A 59 -5.46 -2.63 9.99
CA ALA A 59 -6.11 -1.33 9.79
C ALA A 59 -5.42 -0.20 10.58
N ILE A 60 -5.02 -0.46 11.83
CA ILE A 60 -4.30 0.51 12.66
C ILE A 60 -2.92 0.86 12.08
N VAL A 61 -2.13 -0.15 11.68
CA VAL A 61 -0.75 0.08 11.19
C VAL A 61 -0.73 0.72 9.80
N THR A 62 -1.66 0.31 8.94
CA THR A 62 -1.75 0.84 7.56
C THR A 62 -2.49 2.17 7.47
N GLY A 63 -3.33 2.51 8.45
CA GLY A 63 -4.26 3.63 8.38
C GLY A 63 -5.45 3.38 7.43
N LEU A 64 -5.60 2.17 6.90
CA LEU A 64 -6.73 1.79 6.06
C LEU A 64 -7.97 1.47 6.89
N THR A 65 -9.15 1.59 6.29
CA THR A 65 -10.39 1.22 7.00
C THR A 65 -10.48 -0.30 7.12
N ARG A 66 -11.21 -0.81 8.12
CA ARG A 66 -11.45 -2.26 8.22
C ARG A 66 -12.10 -2.86 6.97
N LYS A 67 -12.89 -2.06 6.24
CA LYS A 67 -13.50 -2.45 4.96
C LYS A 67 -12.47 -2.58 3.83
N ASP A 68 -11.39 -1.81 3.87
CA ASP A 68 -10.30 -1.92 2.90
C ASP A 68 -9.37 -3.11 3.21
N VAL A 69 -9.37 -3.61 4.45
CA VAL A 69 -8.54 -4.73 4.91
C VAL A 69 -9.26 -6.08 4.77
N GLY A 70 -10.55 -6.12 5.14
CA GLY A 70 -11.36 -7.33 5.16
C GLY A 70 -12.13 -7.60 3.88
#